data_AF-A0A947D7J3-F1
#
_entry.id   AF-A0A947D7J3-F1
#
_cell.length_a   1.000
_cell.length_b   1.000
_cell.length_c   1.000
_cell.angle_alpha   90.00
_cell.angle_beta   90.00
_cell.angle_gamma   90.00
#
_symmetry.space_group_name_H-M   'P 1'
#
loop_
_entity.id
_entity.type
_entity.pdbx_description
1 polymer ?
#
loop_
_entity_poly.entity_id
_entity_poly.type
_entity_poly.pdbx_seq_one_letter_code
_entity_poly.pdbx_strand_id
1 'polypeptide(L)'
;MNPLSARERLLLTAALAGEDAKALAAWQEWSSAIAMEAAPHAELRILPAVHARLARIRPVPPLPQKLIGTARATFTQNSILAAAAHGVLRALDTAGVPVLVSKGFTHCLQFKSFARRTMGDIDITVWESALDRALEVLKAEGWEPCYGMTWAALRSRVRIRRESWNFVKGAGNIDLHWRVSNDPREAWLEDAVWREARTVEFRGLPVLVPSPEASLLAALRHAAHGLSSDVMQMIADAPDWLAHIDRTRFLDIAQRAQVGGTYEIMRNTLQELGADTALPPLTGSVSTPHWPLEREDRLVRYPRLYRLWTALGHPAAIEKPLLRWLGPLSRPLQPLAATQDKIDLRDCATVDAVGGPGWGWPEPEHTCCWADRADARLLLPLPARADQWLVLVLGPNHASGPNPGFRVFANGHEIARGGDDGRTAVLLPIRAHMLHGAWVELAIRPVRYADERRDSLHHRRTIAASRIEILDPNRLVERLSEMPPGGLARDILNGDERKAAKLGRIRQKMAASPDRQNDALPVGFDGLSYVLAYADLFEHEVDPYHHYLNHGRQEGRRW
;
A
#
# COMPACT_ATOMS: atom_id res chain seq x y z
N MET A 1 10.15 -14.19 2.47
CA MET A 1 9.31 -14.53 1.30
C MET A 1 8.79 -15.93 1.49
N ASN A 2 7.51 -16.18 1.20
CA ASN A 2 6.96 -17.53 1.24
C ASN A 2 7.54 -18.36 0.09
N PRO A 3 7.82 -19.65 0.30
CA PRO A 3 8.25 -20.53 -0.78
C PRO A 3 7.11 -20.69 -1.81
N LEU A 4 7.48 -20.79 -3.09
CA LEU A 4 6.53 -21.14 -4.16
C LEU A 4 5.88 -22.50 -3.85
N SER A 5 4.56 -22.55 -3.99
CA SER A 5 3.76 -23.76 -3.86
C SER A 5 4.06 -24.76 -4.97
N ALA A 6 3.66 -26.02 -4.76
CA ALA A 6 3.83 -27.07 -5.76
C ALA A 6 3.16 -26.72 -7.10
N ARG A 7 1.95 -26.15 -7.08
CA ARG A 7 1.24 -25.74 -8.30
C ARG A 7 1.93 -24.61 -9.04
N GLU A 8 2.44 -23.62 -8.32
CA GLU A 8 3.20 -22.52 -8.93
C GLU A 8 4.48 -23.03 -9.61
N ARG A 9 5.16 -24.01 -9.00
CA ARG A 9 6.33 -24.68 -9.60
C ARG A 9 5.96 -25.48 -10.85
N LEU A 10 4.81 -26.16 -10.88
CA LEU A 10 4.33 -26.85 -12.08
C LEU A 10 4.11 -25.87 -13.24
N LEU A 11 3.49 -24.70 -12.98
CA LEU A 11 3.28 -23.68 -14.01
C LEU A 11 4.59 -23.09 -14.52
N LEU A 12 5.55 -22.79 -13.64
CA LEU A 12 6.87 -22.32 -14.06
C LEU A 12 7.60 -23.40 -14.87
N THR A 13 7.47 -24.68 -14.49
CA THR A 13 8.00 -25.81 -15.27
C THR A 13 7.36 -25.87 -16.66
N ALA A 14 6.02 -25.78 -16.74
CA ALA A 14 5.29 -25.77 -17.99
C ALA A 14 5.67 -24.58 -18.90
N ALA A 15 6.03 -23.44 -18.31
CA ALA A 15 6.44 -22.24 -19.05
C ALA A 15 7.92 -22.26 -19.49
N LEU A 16 8.82 -22.87 -18.71
CA LEU A 16 10.27 -22.65 -18.85
C LEU A 16 11.10 -23.91 -19.11
N ALA A 17 10.58 -25.12 -18.91
CA ALA A 17 11.37 -26.33 -19.06
C ALA A 17 11.97 -26.44 -20.48
N GLY A 18 13.28 -26.73 -20.54
CA GLY A 18 13.99 -26.96 -21.79
C GLY A 18 13.47 -28.19 -22.55
N GLU A 19 13.07 -29.22 -21.82
CA GLU A 19 12.51 -30.46 -22.37
C GLU A 19 11.00 -30.35 -22.60
N ASP A 20 10.56 -30.62 -23.84
CA ASP A 20 9.15 -30.57 -24.23
C ASP A 20 8.26 -31.52 -23.40
N ALA A 21 8.76 -32.73 -23.13
CA ALA A 21 8.04 -33.73 -22.32
C ALA A 21 7.81 -33.25 -20.88
N LYS A 22 8.82 -32.62 -20.27
CA LYS A 22 8.74 -32.06 -18.91
C LYS A 22 7.74 -30.91 -18.85
N ALA A 23 7.75 -30.02 -19.85
CA ALA A 23 6.79 -28.91 -19.94
C ALA A 23 5.34 -29.42 -20.05
N LEU A 24 5.11 -30.42 -20.93
CA LEU A 24 3.78 -30.98 -21.15
C LEU A 24 3.26 -31.75 -19.93
N ALA A 25 4.10 -32.55 -19.29
CA ALA A 25 3.74 -33.29 -18.08
C ALA A 25 3.36 -32.35 -16.94
N ALA A 26 4.14 -31.29 -16.72
CA ALA A 26 3.83 -30.30 -15.68
C ALA A 26 2.52 -29.55 -15.95
N TRP A 27 2.23 -29.22 -17.21
CA TRP A 27 0.94 -28.64 -17.59
C TRP A 27 -0.22 -29.61 -17.31
N GLN A 28 -0.09 -30.87 -17.70
CA GLN A 28 -1.10 -31.90 -17.47
C GLN A 28 -1.38 -32.08 -15.98
N GLU A 29 -0.33 -32.21 -15.17
CA GLU A 29 -0.44 -32.34 -13.72
C GLU A 29 -1.17 -31.14 -13.10
N TRP A 30 -0.75 -29.92 -13.43
CA TRP A 30 -1.40 -28.70 -12.93
C TRP A 30 -2.88 -28.63 -13.33
N SER A 31 -3.17 -28.88 -14.61
CA SER A 31 -4.53 -28.82 -15.16
C SER A 31 -5.47 -29.91 -14.60
N SER A 32 -4.90 -31.00 -14.09
CA SER A 32 -5.65 -32.06 -13.41
C SER A 32 -5.94 -31.73 -11.93
N ALA A 33 -5.08 -30.92 -11.31
CA ALA A 33 -5.17 -30.58 -9.89
C ALA A 33 -6.16 -29.43 -9.61
N ILE A 34 -6.40 -28.54 -10.58
CA ILE A 34 -7.30 -27.40 -10.41
C ILE A 34 -7.94 -26.98 -11.74
N ALA A 35 -9.22 -26.63 -11.69
CA ALA A 35 -9.89 -25.96 -12.81
C ALA A 35 -9.33 -24.54 -12.97
N MET A 36 -9.07 -24.12 -14.20
CA MET A 36 -8.47 -22.81 -14.49
C MET A 36 -9.23 -21.65 -13.85
N GLU A 37 -10.56 -21.73 -13.77
CA GLU A 37 -11.44 -20.69 -13.21
C GLU A 37 -11.32 -20.54 -11.69
N ALA A 38 -10.88 -21.60 -11.02
CA ALA A 38 -10.68 -21.63 -9.58
C ALA A 38 -9.23 -21.29 -9.20
N ALA A 39 -8.34 -21.13 -10.18
CA ALA A 39 -6.93 -20.87 -9.93
C ALA A 39 -6.73 -19.47 -9.30
N PRO A 40 -5.86 -19.35 -8.28
CA PRO A 40 -5.47 -18.06 -7.73
C PRO A 40 -4.87 -17.12 -8.78
N HIS A 41 -4.98 -15.81 -8.53
CA HIS A 41 -4.46 -14.77 -9.44
C HIS A 41 -2.98 -14.98 -9.85
N ALA A 42 -2.13 -15.42 -8.92
CA ALA A 42 -0.72 -15.68 -9.21
C ALA A 42 -0.52 -16.77 -10.27
N GLU A 43 -1.31 -17.84 -10.19
CA GLU A 43 -1.29 -18.94 -11.14
C GLU A 43 -1.87 -18.49 -12.51
N LEU A 44 -3.00 -17.78 -12.49
CA LEU A 44 -3.63 -17.22 -13.70
C LEU A 44 -2.70 -16.31 -14.50
N ARG A 45 -1.90 -15.47 -13.81
CA ARG A 45 -1.00 -14.49 -14.42
C ARG A 45 0.02 -15.13 -15.37
N ILE A 46 0.43 -16.38 -15.11
CA ILE A 46 1.51 -17.10 -15.81
C ILE A 46 0.99 -17.95 -16.97
N LEU A 47 -0.32 -18.22 -17.05
CA LEU A 47 -0.91 -19.01 -18.12
C LEU A 47 -0.55 -18.53 -19.55
N PRO A 48 -0.46 -17.22 -19.86
CA PRO A 48 -0.02 -16.78 -21.18
C PRO A 48 1.41 -17.22 -21.53
N ALA A 49 2.31 -17.30 -20.55
CA ALA A 49 3.67 -17.81 -20.73
C ALA A 49 3.67 -19.32 -20.97
N VAL A 50 2.84 -20.07 -20.24
CA VAL A 50 2.62 -21.51 -20.48
C VAL A 50 2.10 -21.74 -21.89
N HIS A 51 1.08 -21.00 -22.33
CA HIS A 51 0.57 -21.07 -23.70
C HIS A 51 1.70 -20.83 -24.71
N ALA A 52 2.50 -19.78 -24.52
CA ALA A 52 3.60 -19.45 -25.43
C ALA A 52 4.66 -20.56 -25.51
N ARG A 53 4.92 -21.29 -24.42
CA ARG A 53 5.82 -22.45 -24.42
C ARG A 53 5.22 -23.66 -25.10
N LEU A 54 4.00 -24.05 -24.73
CA LEU A 54 3.36 -25.26 -25.27
C LEU A 54 3.03 -25.13 -26.76
N ALA A 55 2.67 -23.93 -27.23
CA ALA A 55 2.41 -23.68 -28.66
C ALA A 55 3.65 -23.84 -29.56
N ARG A 56 4.85 -23.88 -28.98
CA ARG A 56 6.11 -24.12 -29.72
C ARG A 56 6.49 -25.60 -29.83
N ILE A 57 5.92 -26.47 -28.99
CA ILE A 57 6.17 -27.92 -29.02
C ILE A 57 5.65 -28.52 -30.33
N ARG A 58 6.40 -29.46 -30.91
CA ARG A 58 6.01 -30.14 -32.17
C ARG A 58 5.93 -31.67 -31.99
N PRO A 59 4.82 -32.31 -32.40
CA PRO A 59 3.57 -31.70 -32.89
C PRO A 59 2.88 -30.86 -31.80
N VAL A 60 2.08 -29.87 -32.21
CA VAL A 60 1.41 -28.97 -31.25
C VAL A 60 0.41 -29.78 -30.43
N PRO A 61 0.53 -29.80 -29.09
CA PRO A 61 -0.41 -30.53 -28.26
C PRO A 61 -1.81 -29.89 -28.33
N PRO A 62 -2.89 -30.66 -28.11
CA PRO A 62 -4.23 -30.09 -28.05
C PRO A 62 -4.33 -29.14 -26.84
N LEU A 63 -4.39 -27.83 -27.10
CA LEU A 63 -4.47 -26.81 -26.06
C LEU A 63 -5.92 -26.43 -25.76
N PRO A 64 -6.31 -26.26 -24.48
CA PRO A 64 -7.64 -25.78 -24.13
C PRO A 64 -7.91 -24.38 -24.70
N GLN A 65 -9.13 -24.16 -25.22
CA GLN A 65 -9.51 -22.85 -25.78
C GLN A 65 -9.36 -21.71 -24.77
N LYS A 66 -9.57 -21.99 -23.47
CA LYS A 66 -9.38 -21.00 -22.40
C LYS A 66 -7.92 -20.56 -22.27
N LEU A 67 -6.96 -21.48 -22.40
CA LEU A 67 -5.53 -21.17 -22.40
C LEU A 67 -5.12 -20.30 -23.61
N ILE A 68 -5.68 -20.57 -24.78
CA ILE A 68 -5.50 -19.72 -25.96
C ILE A 68 -6.13 -18.34 -25.73
N GLY A 69 -7.30 -18.32 -25.07
CA GLY A 69 -8.01 -17.13 -24.66
C GLY A 69 -7.19 -16.22 -23.74
N THR A 70 -6.44 -16.77 -22.77
CA THR A 70 -5.59 -15.96 -21.89
C THR A 70 -4.51 -15.22 -22.67
N ALA A 71 -3.82 -15.88 -23.61
CA ALA A 71 -2.81 -15.23 -24.44
C ALA A 71 -3.40 -14.11 -25.33
N ARG A 72 -4.61 -14.32 -25.89
CA ARG A 72 -5.33 -13.29 -26.67
C ARG A 72 -5.75 -12.11 -25.80
N ALA A 73 -6.27 -12.37 -24.60
CA ALA A 73 -6.65 -11.35 -23.63
C ALA A 73 -5.43 -10.53 -23.20
N THR A 74 -4.31 -11.19 -22.87
CA THR A 74 -3.04 -10.53 -22.53
C THR A 74 -2.52 -9.67 -23.67
N PHE A 75 -2.51 -10.19 -24.91
CA PHE A 75 -2.12 -9.39 -26.08
C PHE A 75 -3.00 -8.14 -26.26
N THR A 76 -4.30 -8.30 -26.13
CA THR A 76 -5.28 -7.22 -26.28
C THR A 76 -5.08 -6.16 -25.19
N GLN A 77 -5.01 -6.57 -23.92
CA GLN A 77 -4.78 -5.68 -22.78
C GLN A 77 -3.48 -4.89 -22.95
N ASN A 78 -2.38 -5.58 -23.24
CA ASN A 78 -1.08 -4.94 -23.43
C ASN A 78 -1.07 -3.98 -24.63
N SER A 79 -1.79 -4.31 -25.70
CA SER A 79 -1.93 -3.44 -26.87
C SER A 79 -2.75 -2.18 -26.58
N ILE A 80 -3.79 -2.29 -25.75
CA ILE A 80 -4.59 -1.16 -25.27
C ILE A 80 -3.74 -0.26 -24.38
N LEU A 81 -3.03 -0.82 -23.40
CA LEU A 81 -2.12 -0.07 -22.53
C LEU A 81 -1.07 0.68 -23.35
N ALA A 82 -0.40 -0.01 -24.27
CA ALA A 82 0.61 0.58 -25.15
C ALA A 82 0.03 1.70 -26.03
N ALA A 83 -1.18 1.49 -26.57
CA ALA A 83 -1.85 2.52 -27.36
C ALA A 83 -2.20 3.76 -26.53
N ALA A 84 -2.68 3.57 -25.30
CA ALA A 84 -3.02 4.67 -24.40
C ALA A 84 -1.77 5.46 -23.97
N ALA A 85 -0.65 4.78 -23.71
CA ALA A 85 0.60 5.44 -23.32
C ALA A 85 1.28 6.21 -24.46
N HIS A 86 1.06 5.81 -25.72
CA HIS A 86 1.71 6.44 -26.88
C HIS A 86 1.54 7.96 -26.94
N GLY A 87 0.33 8.45 -26.66
CA GLY A 87 0.03 9.89 -26.69
C GLY A 87 0.85 10.68 -25.69
N VAL A 88 0.88 10.22 -24.43
CA VAL A 88 1.62 10.93 -23.37
C VAL A 88 3.13 10.76 -23.48
N LEU A 89 3.62 9.61 -23.96
CA LEU A 89 5.05 9.44 -24.25
C LEU A 89 5.53 10.46 -25.30
N ARG A 90 4.73 10.68 -26.35
CA ARG A 90 5.00 11.70 -27.37
C ARG A 90 4.92 13.12 -26.79
N ALA A 91 3.93 13.40 -25.93
CA ALA A 91 3.78 14.70 -25.30
C ALA A 91 4.97 15.02 -24.37
N LEU A 92 5.46 14.03 -23.62
CA LEU A 92 6.64 14.16 -22.76
C LEU A 92 7.91 14.42 -23.58
N ASP A 93 8.10 13.68 -24.67
CA ASP A 93 9.20 13.90 -25.63
C ASP A 93 9.17 15.33 -26.21
N THR A 94 7.99 15.77 -26.67
CA THR A 94 7.77 17.13 -27.21
C THR A 94 8.07 18.21 -26.16
N ALA A 95 7.78 17.94 -24.88
CA ALA A 95 8.05 18.84 -23.77
C ALA A 95 9.53 18.81 -23.30
N GLY A 96 10.40 18.05 -23.97
CA GLY A 96 11.80 17.89 -23.59
C GLY A 96 11.96 17.22 -22.22
N VAL A 97 11.07 16.27 -21.90
CA VAL A 97 11.15 15.42 -20.71
C VAL A 97 11.62 14.03 -21.17
N PRO A 98 12.89 13.67 -20.94
CA PRO A 98 13.38 12.33 -21.23
C PRO A 98 12.59 11.30 -20.44
N VAL A 99 12.14 10.24 -21.11
CA VAL A 99 11.38 9.14 -20.51
C VAL A 99 12.12 7.84 -20.73
N LEU A 100 12.36 7.12 -19.63
CA LEU A 100 12.80 5.75 -19.63
C LEU A 100 11.59 4.84 -19.41
N VAL A 101 11.20 4.06 -20.41
CA VAL A 101 10.22 2.99 -20.29
C VAL A 101 10.87 1.86 -19.51
N SER A 102 10.21 1.32 -18.49
CA SER A 102 10.80 0.29 -17.62
C SER A 102 9.90 -0.96 -17.48
N LYS A 103 10.32 -1.87 -16.60
CA LYS A 103 9.61 -3.11 -16.21
C LYS A 103 8.92 -3.85 -17.36
N GLY A 104 7.59 -4.00 -17.27
CA GLY A 104 6.85 -4.92 -18.11
C GLY A 104 6.86 -4.51 -19.58
N PHE A 105 6.67 -3.22 -19.84
CA PHE A 105 6.58 -2.71 -21.19
C PHE A 105 7.93 -2.79 -21.91
N THR A 106 9.03 -2.61 -21.18
CA THR A 106 10.39 -2.85 -21.69
C THR A 106 10.57 -4.28 -22.19
N HIS A 107 10.10 -5.28 -21.44
CA HIS A 107 10.15 -6.68 -21.85
C HIS A 107 9.29 -6.95 -23.10
N CYS A 108 8.14 -6.26 -23.23
CA CYS A 108 7.29 -6.34 -24.41
C CYS A 108 7.96 -5.78 -25.65
N LEU A 109 8.62 -4.63 -25.54
CA LEU A 109 9.33 -3.98 -26.64
C LEU A 109 10.56 -4.79 -27.08
N GLN A 110 11.39 -5.25 -26.13
CA GLN A 110 12.65 -5.94 -26.46
C GLN A 110 12.43 -7.39 -26.95
N PHE A 111 11.47 -8.12 -26.38
CA PHE A 111 11.29 -9.55 -26.66
C PHE A 111 9.97 -9.92 -27.35
N LYS A 112 9.25 -8.91 -27.86
CA LYS A 112 7.95 -9.06 -28.56
C LYS A 112 6.97 -9.93 -27.75
N SER A 113 6.92 -9.69 -26.44
CA SER A 113 6.27 -10.58 -25.47
C SER A 113 4.81 -10.21 -25.14
N PHE A 114 4.19 -9.34 -25.96
CA PHE A 114 2.84 -8.80 -25.74
C PHE A 114 1.76 -9.85 -25.47
N ALA A 115 1.86 -11.07 -26.01
CA ALA A 115 0.86 -12.13 -25.80
C ALA A 115 1.21 -13.10 -24.66
N ARG A 116 2.42 -13.05 -24.11
CA ARG A 116 2.92 -14.02 -23.11
C ARG A 116 3.18 -13.41 -21.73
N ARG A 117 3.26 -12.09 -21.64
CA ARG A 117 3.59 -11.36 -20.43
C ARG A 117 2.41 -10.51 -19.97
N THR A 118 1.82 -10.85 -18.84
CA THR A 118 0.71 -10.07 -18.28
C THR A 118 1.22 -8.78 -17.64
N MET A 119 0.60 -7.64 -17.95
CA MET A 119 0.90 -6.32 -17.38
C MET A 119 -0.40 -5.61 -16.93
N GLY A 120 -0.30 -4.80 -15.87
CA GLY A 120 -1.42 -3.99 -15.37
C GLY A 120 -1.33 -2.51 -15.75
N ASP A 121 -0.13 -2.05 -16.06
CA ASP A 121 0.24 -0.66 -16.31
C ASP A 121 1.47 -0.57 -17.24
N ILE A 122 1.83 0.67 -17.59
CA ILE A 122 3.10 1.00 -18.23
C ILE A 122 3.93 1.84 -17.27
N ASP A 123 5.05 1.26 -16.84
CA ASP A 123 6.03 1.97 -16.02
C ASP A 123 6.91 2.88 -16.87
N ILE A 124 6.94 4.15 -16.49
CA ILE A 124 7.84 5.15 -17.06
C ILE A 124 8.63 5.82 -15.95
N THR A 125 9.88 6.17 -16.22
CA THR A 125 10.76 6.88 -15.30
C THR A 125 11.20 8.18 -15.93
N VAL A 126 11.09 9.27 -15.18
CA VAL A 126 11.64 10.58 -15.53
C VAL A 126 12.68 10.98 -14.49
N TRP A 127 13.59 11.86 -14.86
CA TRP A 127 14.46 12.51 -13.86
C TRP A 127 13.61 13.22 -12.81
N GLU A 128 14.00 13.12 -11.54
CA GLU A 128 13.29 13.83 -10.46
C GLU A 128 13.22 15.35 -10.71
N SER A 129 14.30 15.92 -11.28
CA SER A 129 14.37 17.33 -11.68
C SER A 129 13.36 17.71 -12.79
N ALA A 130 12.83 16.72 -13.52
CA ALA A 130 11.82 16.91 -14.56
C ALA A 130 10.40 16.54 -14.10
N LEU A 131 10.22 16.02 -12.87
CA LEU A 131 8.92 15.57 -12.37
C LEU A 131 7.84 16.64 -12.49
N ASP A 132 8.11 17.89 -12.09
CA ASP A 132 7.10 18.95 -12.15
C ASP A 132 6.63 19.22 -13.58
N ARG A 133 7.54 19.15 -14.58
CA ARG A 133 7.19 19.27 -16.00
C ARG A 133 6.40 18.06 -16.49
N ALA A 134 6.79 16.85 -16.08
CA ALA A 134 6.07 15.62 -16.41
C ALA A 134 4.63 15.67 -15.89
N LEU A 135 4.42 16.10 -14.64
CA LEU A 135 3.09 16.23 -14.05
C LEU A 135 2.21 17.25 -14.81
N GLU A 136 2.77 18.37 -15.25
CA GLU A 136 2.03 19.32 -16.08
C GLU A 136 1.64 18.74 -17.45
N VAL A 137 2.52 17.94 -18.08
CA VAL A 137 2.20 17.22 -19.32
C VAL A 137 1.07 16.21 -19.09
N LEU A 138 1.18 15.36 -18.06
CA LEU A 138 0.13 14.39 -17.74
C LEU A 138 -1.22 15.09 -17.53
N LYS A 139 -1.22 16.18 -16.76
CA LYS A 139 -2.43 16.98 -16.49
C LYS A 139 -3.02 17.57 -17.78
N ALA A 140 -2.19 18.17 -18.64
CA ALA A 140 -2.62 18.75 -19.91
C ALA A 140 -3.17 17.69 -20.88
N GLU A 141 -2.58 16.50 -20.86
CA GLU A 141 -3.05 15.33 -21.61
C GLU A 141 -4.27 14.66 -20.98
N GLY A 142 -4.82 15.17 -19.88
CA GLY A 142 -6.04 14.64 -19.24
C GLY A 142 -5.83 13.31 -18.51
N TRP A 143 -4.61 13.04 -18.04
CA TRP A 143 -4.35 11.96 -17.09
C TRP A 143 -4.68 12.41 -15.68
N GLU A 144 -5.26 11.51 -14.89
CA GLU A 144 -5.64 11.77 -13.50
C GLU A 144 -4.83 10.90 -12.55
N PRO A 145 -4.32 11.45 -11.44
CA PRO A 145 -3.72 10.64 -10.38
C PRO A 145 -4.73 9.64 -9.81
N CYS A 146 -4.29 8.40 -9.58
CA CYS A 146 -5.14 7.39 -8.94
C CYS A 146 -5.55 7.77 -7.51
N TYR A 147 -6.63 7.14 -7.04
CA TYR A 147 -7.11 7.18 -5.65
C TYR A 147 -7.50 8.58 -5.15
N GLY A 148 -7.95 9.46 -6.05
CA GLY A 148 -8.37 10.83 -5.70
C GLY A 148 -7.21 11.71 -5.22
N MET A 149 -5.97 11.32 -5.51
CA MET A 149 -4.79 12.08 -5.16
C MET A 149 -4.77 13.45 -5.87
N THR A 150 -4.41 14.52 -5.16
CA THR A 150 -4.28 15.85 -5.77
C THR A 150 -2.87 16.07 -6.34
N TRP A 151 -2.77 16.94 -7.35
CA TRP A 151 -1.48 17.39 -7.89
C TRP A 151 -0.60 18.10 -6.84
N ALA A 152 -1.22 18.80 -5.88
CA ALA A 152 -0.51 19.52 -4.83
C ALA A 152 0.08 18.54 -3.80
N ALA A 153 -0.69 17.53 -3.40
CA ALA A 153 -0.25 16.46 -2.53
C ALA A 153 0.86 15.61 -3.18
N LEU A 154 0.75 15.32 -4.50
CA LEU A 154 1.81 14.63 -5.23
C LEU A 154 3.16 15.34 -5.08
N ARG A 155 3.19 16.65 -5.31
CA ARG A 155 4.42 17.46 -5.27
C ARG A 155 4.99 17.67 -3.87
N SER A 156 4.13 17.74 -2.86
CA SER A 156 4.52 18.18 -1.52
C SER A 156 4.58 17.07 -0.48
N ARG A 157 3.86 15.95 -0.70
CA ARG A 157 3.77 14.81 0.22
C ARG A 157 4.33 13.54 -0.41
N VAL A 158 3.78 13.15 -1.56
CA VAL A 158 4.04 11.83 -2.15
C VAL A 158 5.45 11.74 -2.73
N ARG A 159 5.88 12.78 -3.47
CA ARG A 159 7.22 12.88 -4.07
C ARG A 159 8.33 12.53 -3.09
N ILE A 160 8.20 12.97 -1.85
CA ILE A 160 9.18 12.84 -0.77
C ILE A 160 9.27 11.39 -0.27
N ARG A 161 8.16 10.64 -0.36
CA ARG A 161 7.98 9.33 0.29
C ARG A 161 8.09 8.16 -0.66
N ARG A 162 7.64 8.35 -1.89
CA ARG A 162 7.53 7.30 -2.90
C ARG A 162 8.49 7.58 -4.04
N GLU A 163 8.79 6.55 -4.78
CA GLU A 163 9.51 6.60 -6.04
C GLU A 163 8.56 6.81 -7.23
N SER A 164 7.27 6.50 -7.06
CA SER A 164 6.29 6.53 -8.15
C SER A 164 4.84 6.76 -7.71
N TRP A 165 3.98 7.03 -8.71
CA TRP A 165 2.53 7.08 -8.57
C TRP A 165 1.81 6.69 -9.87
N ASN A 166 0.68 6.00 -9.75
CA ASN A 166 -0.16 5.61 -10.89
C ASN A 166 -1.10 6.74 -11.35
N PHE A 167 -1.29 6.82 -12.66
CA PHE A 167 -2.18 7.73 -13.35
C PHE A 167 -3.05 6.97 -14.34
N VAL A 168 -4.31 7.39 -14.47
CA VAL A 168 -5.30 6.74 -15.34
C VAL A 168 -5.88 7.73 -16.36
N LYS A 169 -6.21 7.20 -17.55
CA LYS A 169 -6.95 7.90 -18.59
C LYS A 169 -7.69 6.88 -19.46
N GLY A 170 -9.01 6.77 -19.29
CA GLY A 170 -9.80 5.73 -19.95
C GLY A 170 -9.27 4.34 -19.61
N ALA A 171 -8.84 3.57 -20.62
CA ALA A 171 -8.22 2.26 -20.43
C ALA A 171 -6.69 2.30 -20.18
N GLY A 172 -6.08 3.50 -20.18
CA GLY A 172 -4.67 3.69 -19.90
C GLY A 172 -4.37 3.70 -18.40
N ASN A 173 -3.26 3.06 -18.02
CA ASN A 173 -2.71 3.07 -16.68
C ASN A 173 -1.18 3.21 -16.79
N ILE A 174 -0.62 4.26 -16.20
CA ILE A 174 0.81 4.57 -16.22
C ILE A 174 1.29 4.72 -14.79
N ASP A 175 2.37 4.02 -14.44
CA ASP A 175 3.10 4.27 -13.20
C ASP A 175 4.28 5.20 -13.52
N LEU A 176 4.19 6.46 -13.07
CA LEU A 176 5.23 7.46 -13.27
C LEU A 176 6.21 7.40 -12.09
N HIS A 177 7.41 6.93 -12.37
CA HIS A 177 8.56 6.92 -11.48
C HIS A 177 9.37 8.20 -11.65
N TRP A 178 9.84 8.78 -10.54
CA TRP A 178 10.81 9.87 -10.51
C TRP A 178 12.13 9.49 -9.84
N ARG A 179 12.21 8.26 -9.31
CA ARG A 179 13.40 7.62 -8.76
C ARG A 179 13.38 6.13 -9.10
N VAL A 180 14.52 5.55 -9.42
CA VAL A 180 14.73 4.09 -9.57
C VAL A 180 14.83 3.43 -8.21
N SER A 181 15.51 4.11 -7.28
CA SER A 181 15.59 3.71 -5.91
C SER A 181 15.32 4.89 -5.02
N ASN A 182 14.65 4.55 -3.94
CA ASN A 182 14.26 5.48 -2.95
C ASN A 182 15.42 5.54 -1.87
N ASP A 183 16.36 4.57 -1.89
CA ASP A 183 17.58 4.52 -1.05
C ASP A 183 18.68 5.45 -1.63
N PRO A 184 19.08 6.52 -0.92
CA PRO A 184 20.08 7.44 -1.44
C PRO A 184 21.50 6.88 -1.43
N ARG A 185 21.77 5.74 -0.78
CA ARG A 185 23.02 4.98 -0.99
C ARG A 185 23.09 4.40 -2.40
N GLU A 186 21.95 4.33 -3.09
CA GLU A 186 21.80 3.84 -4.46
C GLU A 186 21.63 4.97 -5.49
N ALA A 187 22.03 6.21 -5.16
CA ALA A 187 22.08 7.29 -6.15
C ALA A 187 22.92 6.92 -7.40
N TRP A 188 23.96 6.09 -7.21
CA TRP A 188 24.75 5.53 -8.31
C TRP A 188 23.93 4.70 -9.30
N LEU A 189 22.84 4.06 -8.85
CA LEU A 189 22.00 3.19 -9.66
C LEU A 189 21.13 4.01 -10.62
N GLU A 190 20.59 5.14 -10.15
CA GLU A 190 19.86 6.09 -11.00
C GLU A 190 20.75 6.52 -12.17
N ASP A 191 21.95 7.04 -11.87
CA ASP A 191 22.91 7.50 -12.88
C ASP A 191 23.32 6.37 -13.84
N ALA A 192 23.54 5.16 -13.32
CA ALA A 192 23.90 4.00 -14.14
C ALA A 192 22.76 3.62 -15.11
N VAL A 193 21.53 3.53 -14.62
CA VAL A 193 20.35 3.16 -15.43
C VAL A 193 20.13 4.14 -16.58
N TRP A 194 20.20 5.45 -16.30
CA TRP A 194 20.01 6.46 -17.33
C TRP A 194 21.16 6.55 -18.32
N ARG A 195 22.41 6.48 -17.85
CA ARG A 195 23.60 6.53 -18.72
C ARG A 195 23.68 5.34 -19.68
N GLU A 196 23.16 4.19 -19.25
CA GLU A 196 23.21 2.93 -20.00
C GLU A 196 21.91 2.63 -20.74
N ALA A 197 20.96 3.56 -20.69
CA ALA A 197 19.70 3.44 -21.37
C ALA A 197 19.93 3.32 -22.89
N ARG A 198 19.12 2.48 -23.53
CA ARG A 198 19.17 2.21 -24.96
C ARG A 198 17.93 2.75 -25.62
N THR A 199 18.05 3.25 -26.84
CA THR A 199 16.89 3.68 -27.61
C THR A 199 16.25 2.48 -28.31
N VAL A 200 14.93 2.36 -28.19
CA VAL A 200 14.09 1.39 -28.91
C VAL A 200 12.98 2.16 -29.61
N GLU A 201 12.57 1.69 -30.79
CA GLU A 201 11.46 2.27 -31.54
C GLU A 201 10.12 1.73 -31.03
N PHE A 202 9.17 2.63 -30.78
CA PHE A 202 7.80 2.31 -30.43
C PHE A 202 6.80 3.16 -31.23
N ARG A 203 6.18 2.58 -32.26
CA ARG A 203 5.16 3.23 -33.11
C ARG A 203 5.62 4.59 -33.68
N GLY A 204 6.85 4.63 -34.16
CA GLY A 204 7.54 5.80 -34.71
C GLY A 204 8.09 6.75 -33.65
N LEU A 205 8.01 6.42 -32.36
CA LEU A 205 8.57 7.20 -31.26
C LEU A 205 9.85 6.52 -30.74
N PRO A 206 11.02 7.20 -30.72
CA PRO A 206 12.17 6.71 -30.00
C PRO A 206 11.91 6.79 -28.49
N VAL A 207 12.01 5.67 -27.78
CA VAL A 207 11.89 5.61 -26.33
C VAL A 207 13.15 5.02 -25.72
N LEU A 208 13.53 5.48 -24.52
CA LEU A 208 14.64 4.91 -23.78
C LEU A 208 14.17 3.69 -22.98
N VAL A 209 14.99 2.65 -22.91
CA VAL A 209 14.79 1.48 -22.05
C VAL A 209 16.07 1.18 -21.25
N PRO A 210 15.99 0.62 -20.04
CA PRO A 210 17.17 0.20 -19.29
C PRO A 210 17.99 -0.85 -20.04
N SER A 211 19.24 -1.00 -19.61
CA SER A 211 20.05 -2.17 -19.96
C SER A 211 19.37 -3.48 -19.49
N PRO A 212 19.69 -4.63 -20.10
CA PRO A 212 19.22 -5.93 -19.63
C PRO A 212 19.54 -6.18 -18.15
N GLU A 213 20.71 -5.76 -17.68
CA GLU A 213 21.16 -5.90 -16.30
C GLU A 213 20.28 -5.10 -15.34
N ALA A 214 20.01 -3.84 -15.66
CA ALA A 214 19.11 -2.99 -14.90
C ALA A 214 17.66 -3.49 -14.93
N SER A 215 17.21 -4.02 -16.07
CA SER A 215 15.86 -4.58 -16.22
C SER A 215 15.66 -5.82 -15.34
N LEU A 216 16.64 -6.71 -15.28
CA LEU A 216 16.61 -7.87 -14.41
C LEU A 216 16.68 -7.47 -12.93
N LEU A 217 17.53 -6.49 -12.59
CA LEU A 217 17.61 -5.95 -11.23
C LEU A 217 16.27 -5.35 -10.78
N ALA A 218 15.59 -4.59 -11.64
CA ALA A 218 14.27 -4.02 -11.36
C ALA A 218 13.21 -5.12 -11.12
N ALA A 219 13.23 -6.20 -11.90
CA ALA A 219 12.34 -7.35 -11.68
C ALA A 219 12.60 -8.04 -10.33
N LEU A 220 13.87 -8.22 -9.95
CA LEU A 220 14.27 -8.79 -8.66
C LEU A 220 13.82 -7.93 -7.48
N ARG A 221 13.91 -6.60 -7.59
CA ARG A 221 13.43 -5.67 -6.55
C ARG A 221 11.91 -5.68 -6.42
N HIS A 222 11.21 -5.69 -7.55
CA HIS A 222 9.75 -5.74 -7.55
C HIS A 222 9.24 -7.02 -6.87
N ALA A 223 9.85 -8.17 -7.18
CA ALA A 223 9.52 -9.44 -6.53
C ALA A 223 9.80 -9.45 -5.01
N ALA A 224 10.74 -8.64 -4.51
CA ALA A 224 11.09 -8.61 -3.09
C ALA A 224 9.99 -7.98 -2.22
N HIS A 225 9.20 -7.09 -2.81
CA HIS A 225 8.10 -6.37 -2.16
C HIS A 225 6.72 -6.83 -2.62
N GLY A 226 6.67 -7.70 -3.65
CA GLY A 226 5.45 -8.12 -4.32
C GLY A 226 4.78 -9.37 -3.73
N LEU A 227 3.68 -9.75 -4.37
CA LEU A 227 2.97 -11.00 -4.11
C LEU A 227 3.64 -12.16 -4.84
N SER A 228 3.16 -13.39 -4.61
CA SER A 228 3.64 -14.57 -5.32
C SER A 228 3.59 -14.42 -6.85
N SER A 229 2.59 -13.69 -7.36
CA SER A 229 2.46 -13.36 -8.79
C SER A 229 3.68 -12.63 -9.36
N ASP A 230 4.30 -11.75 -8.57
CA ASP A 230 5.43 -10.92 -9.00
C ASP A 230 6.72 -11.74 -8.99
N VAL A 231 6.86 -12.65 -8.01
CA VAL A 231 7.95 -13.63 -7.97
C VAL A 231 7.88 -14.57 -9.17
N MET A 232 6.71 -15.15 -9.45
CA MET A 232 6.54 -16.04 -10.60
C MET A 232 6.82 -15.32 -11.91
N GLN A 233 6.32 -14.09 -12.07
CA GLN A 233 6.55 -13.33 -13.30
C GLN A 233 8.02 -12.96 -13.48
N MET A 234 8.72 -12.57 -12.41
CA MET A 234 10.17 -12.33 -12.43
C MET A 234 10.93 -13.57 -12.90
N ILE A 235 10.60 -14.76 -12.40
CA ILE A 235 11.23 -16.02 -12.82
C ILE A 235 10.90 -16.33 -14.28
N ALA A 236 9.67 -16.07 -14.72
CA ALA A 236 9.25 -16.30 -16.11
C ALA A 236 9.96 -15.39 -17.12
N ASP A 237 10.30 -14.16 -16.74
CA ASP A 237 11.03 -13.22 -17.61
C ASP A 237 12.55 -13.42 -17.57
N ALA A 238 13.08 -13.97 -16.47
CA ALA A 238 14.51 -14.03 -16.22
C ALA A 238 15.32 -14.65 -17.38
N PRO A 239 14.92 -15.76 -18.02
CA PRO A 239 15.68 -16.33 -19.13
C PRO A 239 15.90 -15.37 -20.31
N ASP A 240 14.89 -14.55 -20.65
CA ASP A 240 14.99 -13.58 -21.74
C ASP A 240 16.06 -12.52 -21.40
N TRP A 241 16.12 -12.05 -20.16
CA TRP A 241 17.15 -11.12 -19.71
C TRP A 241 18.54 -11.76 -19.59
N LEU A 242 18.62 -12.95 -18.97
CA LEU A 242 19.88 -13.66 -18.73
C LEU A 242 20.65 -13.96 -20.01
N ALA A 243 19.95 -14.14 -21.14
CA ALA A 243 20.56 -14.30 -22.46
C ALA A 243 21.26 -13.04 -22.99
N HIS A 244 21.01 -11.87 -22.39
CA HIS A 244 21.45 -10.55 -22.89
C HIS A 244 22.25 -9.72 -21.87
N ILE A 245 22.48 -10.22 -20.66
CA ILE A 245 23.28 -9.52 -19.64
C ILE A 245 24.78 -9.77 -19.82
N ASP A 246 25.60 -8.80 -19.43
CA ASP A 246 26.95 -9.07 -18.92
C ASP A 246 26.82 -9.62 -17.50
N ARG A 247 27.17 -10.90 -17.32
CA ARG A 247 27.05 -11.60 -16.03
C ARG A 247 27.89 -10.97 -14.93
N THR A 248 29.14 -10.59 -15.22
CA THR A 248 30.04 -10.00 -14.22
C THR A 248 29.49 -8.67 -13.74
N ARG A 249 29.04 -7.83 -14.67
CA ARG A 249 28.41 -6.56 -14.35
C ARG A 249 27.12 -6.73 -13.57
N PHE A 250 26.25 -7.64 -14.00
CA PHE A 250 24.99 -7.91 -13.33
C PHE A 250 25.20 -8.34 -11.87
N LEU A 251 26.17 -9.23 -11.63
CA LEU A 251 26.50 -9.68 -10.27
C LEU A 251 27.00 -8.53 -9.39
N ASP A 252 27.84 -7.63 -9.93
CA ASP A 252 28.29 -6.44 -9.19
C ASP A 252 27.13 -5.53 -8.80
N ILE A 253 26.22 -5.19 -9.74
CA ILE A 253 25.07 -4.34 -9.42
C ILE A 253 24.08 -5.02 -8.48
N ALA A 254 23.84 -6.34 -8.64
CA ALA A 254 22.93 -7.10 -7.78
C ALA A 254 23.47 -7.22 -6.35
N GLN A 255 24.78 -7.39 -6.20
CA GLN A 255 25.46 -7.39 -4.91
C GLN A 255 25.33 -6.03 -4.21
N ARG A 256 25.60 -4.93 -4.93
CA ARG A 256 25.52 -3.57 -4.38
C ARG A 256 24.08 -3.18 -4.01
N ALA A 257 23.10 -3.61 -4.80
CA ALA A 257 21.67 -3.34 -4.58
C ALA A 257 20.99 -4.34 -3.63
N GLN A 258 21.74 -5.28 -3.03
CA GLN A 258 21.29 -6.16 -1.95
C GLN A 258 20.05 -7.02 -2.28
N VAL A 259 19.91 -7.44 -3.54
CA VAL A 259 18.78 -8.29 -3.99
C VAL A 259 18.99 -9.80 -3.75
N GLY A 260 19.87 -10.16 -2.81
CA GLY A 260 20.31 -11.55 -2.57
C GLY A 260 19.14 -12.53 -2.37
N GLY A 261 18.12 -12.14 -1.61
CA GLY A 261 16.97 -13.02 -1.34
C GLY A 261 16.17 -13.42 -2.59
N THR A 262 15.76 -12.44 -3.42
CA THR A 262 15.03 -12.73 -4.66
C THR A 262 15.92 -13.34 -5.73
N TYR A 263 17.20 -12.95 -5.77
CA TYR A 263 18.19 -13.54 -6.66
C TYR A 263 18.34 -15.04 -6.41
N GLU A 264 18.49 -15.47 -5.16
CA GLU A 264 18.63 -16.89 -4.82
C GLU A 264 17.36 -17.69 -5.15
N ILE A 265 16.18 -17.11 -4.93
CA ILE A 265 14.91 -17.73 -5.33
C ILE A 265 14.87 -17.95 -6.84
N MET A 266 15.20 -16.92 -7.63
CA MET A 266 15.28 -17.01 -9.09
C MET A 266 16.28 -18.07 -9.53
N ARG A 267 17.52 -17.99 -9.02
CA ARG A 267 18.64 -18.86 -9.36
C ARG A 267 18.30 -20.33 -9.09
N ASN A 268 17.85 -20.65 -7.87
CA ASN A 268 17.52 -22.01 -7.47
C ASN A 268 16.35 -22.56 -8.28
N THR A 269 15.29 -21.76 -8.49
CA THR A 269 14.14 -22.20 -9.28
C THR A 269 14.54 -22.49 -10.72
N LEU A 270 15.28 -21.62 -11.38
CA LEU A 270 15.74 -21.86 -12.76
C LEU A 270 16.65 -23.10 -12.86
N GLN A 271 17.51 -23.34 -11.88
CA GLN A 271 18.34 -24.55 -11.81
C GLN A 271 17.50 -25.83 -11.69
N GLU A 272 16.50 -25.86 -10.81
CA GLU A 272 15.56 -26.99 -10.67
C GLU A 272 14.78 -27.26 -11.98
N LEU A 273 14.45 -26.20 -12.71
CA LEU A 273 13.74 -26.28 -13.98
C LEU A 273 14.62 -26.80 -15.13
N GLY A 274 15.95 -26.83 -14.96
CA GLY A 274 16.90 -27.22 -16.00
C GLY A 274 17.23 -26.09 -16.98
N ALA A 275 16.98 -24.83 -16.59
CA ALA A 275 17.43 -23.69 -17.37
C ALA A 275 18.92 -23.45 -17.09
N ASP A 276 19.73 -23.37 -18.15
CA ASP A 276 21.15 -23.04 -18.03
C ASP A 276 21.31 -21.60 -17.55
N THR A 277 21.61 -21.44 -16.26
CA THR A 277 21.79 -20.13 -15.64
C THR A 277 23.25 -19.77 -15.44
N ALA A 278 24.14 -20.73 -15.26
CA ALA A 278 25.57 -20.53 -14.96
C ALA A 278 25.87 -19.29 -14.08
N LEU A 279 25.02 -19.05 -13.07
CA LEU A 279 25.07 -17.88 -12.18
C LEU A 279 25.60 -18.31 -10.80
N PRO A 280 26.67 -17.69 -10.26
CA PRO A 280 27.19 -17.99 -8.93
C PRO A 280 26.26 -17.45 -7.82
N PRO A 281 26.31 -17.99 -6.59
CA PRO A 281 25.59 -17.38 -5.47
C PRO A 281 26.13 -15.97 -5.17
N LEU A 282 25.27 -15.07 -4.67
CA LEU A 282 25.72 -13.75 -4.19
C LEU A 282 26.35 -13.88 -2.80
N THR A 283 27.39 -13.09 -2.52
CA THR A 283 28.06 -13.12 -1.21
C THR A 283 27.24 -12.35 -0.17
N GLY A 284 27.17 -12.85 1.06
CA GLY A 284 26.26 -12.34 2.08
C GLY A 284 26.52 -10.88 2.45
N SER A 285 25.47 -10.06 2.38
CA SER A 285 25.37 -8.78 3.08
C SER A 285 23.92 -8.54 3.44
N VAL A 286 23.62 -8.51 4.74
CA VAL A 286 22.38 -7.97 5.28
C VAL A 286 22.74 -6.59 5.82
N SER A 287 22.46 -5.55 5.04
CA SER A 287 22.45 -4.19 5.58
C SER A 287 21.00 -3.74 5.72
N THR A 288 20.68 -3.14 6.85
CA THR A 288 19.42 -2.42 7.03
C THR A 288 19.48 -1.12 6.21
N PRO A 289 18.46 -0.81 5.40
CA PRO A 289 18.34 0.50 4.77
C PRO A 289 18.41 1.60 5.80
N HIS A 290 19.13 2.68 5.50
CA HIS A 290 19.05 3.92 6.25
C HIS A 290 18.59 5.01 5.29
N TRP A 291 17.37 5.50 5.48
CA TRP A 291 16.82 6.57 4.68
C TRP A 291 17.05 7.95 5.31
N PRO A 292 17.81 8.86 4.70
CA PRO A 292 17.66 10.27 4.96
C PRO A 292 16.32 10.69 4.35
N LEU A 293 15.37 10.98 5.23
CA LEU A 293 14.07 11.46 4.83
C LEU A 293 14.19 12.88 4.30
N GLU A 294 13.91 13.06 3.01
CA GLU A 294 13.51 14.36 2.50
C GLU A 294 12.33 14.90 3.32
N ARG A 295 12.26 16.23 3.37
CA ARG A 295 11.61 16.96 4.46
C ARG A 295 10.35 17.64 3.97
N GLU A 296 9.29 17.56 4.76
CA GLU A 296 8.04 18.27 4.52
C GLU A 296 8.11 19.75 4.92
N ASP A 297 9.25 20.41 4.62
CA ASP A 297 9.52 21.79 5.02
C ASP A 297 8.44 22.76 4.46
N ARG A 298 7.78 22.41 3.35
CA ARG A 298 6.67 23.19 2.77
C ARG A 298 5.37 23.14 3.59
N LEU A 299 5.18 22.09 4.38
CA LEU A 299 4.00 21.85 5.21
C LEU A 299 4.16 22.38 6.64
N VAL A 300 5.27 23.05 6.92
CA VAL A 300 5.64 23.57 8.23
C VAL A 300 5.98 25.06 8.12
N ARG A 301 5.46 25.89 9.03
CA ARG A 301 5.70 27.35 9.02
C ARG A 301 7.13 27.72 9.40
N TYR A 302 7.72 26.98 10.34
CA TYR A 302 9.06 27.22 10.88
C TYR A 302 9.95 25.97 10.78
N PRO A 303 10.41 25.58 9.58
CA PRO A 303 11.05 24.28 9.38
C PRO A 303 12.31 24.04 10.22
N ARG A 304 13.16 25.06 10.39
CA ARG A 304 14.38 24.94 11.21
C ARG A 304 14.07 24.65 12.68
N LEU A 305 13.08 25.37 13.22
CA LEU A 305 12.65 25.21 14.60
C LEU A 305 11.95 23.88 14.83
N TYR A 306 11.07 23.51 13.89
CA TYR A 306 10.41 22.22 13.89
C TYR A 306 11.42 21.09 13.94
N ARG A 307 12.47 21.13 13.10
CA ARG A 307 13.56 20.14 13.09
C ARG A 307 14.29 20.05 14.41
N LEU A 308 14.64 21.20 14.99
CA LEU A 308 15.30 21.22 16.30
C LEU A 308 14.41 20.57 17.35
N TRP A 309 13.12 20.93 17.37
CA TRP A 309 12.14 20.36 18.29
C TRP A 309 11.91 18.85 18.07
N THR A 310 11.82 18.37 16.81
CA THR A 310 11.71 16.93 16.51
C THR A 310 12.96 16.16 16.93
N ALA A 311 14.15 16.74 16.75
CA ALA A 311 15.42 16.12 17.14
C ALA A 311 15.56 15.96 18.67
N LEU A 312 14.84 16.78 19.45
CA LEU A 312 14.74 16.65 20.90
C LEU A 312 13.69 15.60 21.34
N GLY A 313 13.08 14.87 20.40
CA GLY A 313 12.09 13.84 20.72
C GLY A 313 10.67 14.35 20.92
N HIS A 314 10.30 15.46 20.26
CA HIS A 314 8.95 16.03 20.29
C HIS A 314 8.43 16.42 21.71
N PRO A 315 9.22 17.10 22.56
CA PRO A 315 8.83 17.38 23.93
C PRO A 315 7.63 18.34 23.99
N ALA A 316 6.52 17.88 24.60
CA ALA A 316 5.30 18.66 24.76
C ALA A 316 5.50 19.95 25.58
N ALA A 317 6.46 19.94 26.52
CA ALA A 317 6.83 21.11 27.32
C ALA A 317 7.40 22.26 26.47
N ILE A 318 8.03 21.95 25.35
CA ILE A 318 8.55 22.94 24.39
C ILE A 318 7.46 23.28 23.36
N GLU A 319 6.68 22.30 22.91
CA GLU A 319 5.65 22.50 21.90
C GLU A 319 4.58 23.52 22.31
N LYS A 320 4.06 23.43 23.54
CA LYS A 320 3.03 24.36 24.06
C LYS A 320 3.44 25.84 23.98
N PRO A 321 4.60 26.26 24.54
CA PRO A 321 5.03 27.65 24.41
C PRO A 321 5.34 28.01 22.95
N LEU A 322 5.89 27.11 22.13
CA LEU A 322 6.09 27.39 20.71
C LEU A 322 4.78 27.74 20.00
N LEU A 323 3.74 26.93 20.18
CA LEU A 323 2.43 27.15 19.55
C LEU A 323 1.73 28.42 20.08
N ARG A 324 1.94 28.75 21.35
CA ARG A 324 1.42 29.99 21.94
C ARG A 324 2.08 31.24 21.35
N TRP A 325 3.39 31.20 21.09
CA TRP A 325 4.15 32.38 20.66
C TRP A 325 4.17 32.56 19.14
N LEU A 326 4.26 31.46 18.41
CA LEU A 326 4.43 31.46 16.95
C LEU A 326 3.13 31.14 16.19
N GLY A 327 2.09 30.70 16.90
CA GLY A 327 0.91 30.12 16.28
C GLY A 327 1.15 28.67 15.80
N PRO A 328 0.30 28.13 14.93
CA PRO A 328 0.37 26.73 14.51
C PRO A 328 1.67 26.41 13.78
N LEU A 329 2.25 25.24 14.04
CA LEU A 329 3.46 24.79 13.32
C LEU A 329 3.13 24.33 11.90
N SER A 330 1.92 23.80 11.69
CA SER A 330 1.44 23.30 10.42
C SER A 330 1.11 24.42 9.43
N ARG A 331 1.36 24.11 8.17
CA ARG A 331 0.98 24.91 7.02
C ARG A 331 0.31 23.98 5.99
N PRO A 332 -1.02 23.79 6.09
CA PRO A 332 -1.77 23.09 5.05
C PRO A 332 -1.55 23.74 3.68
N LEU A 333 -1.67 22.96 2.61
CA LEU A 333 -1.46 23.44 1.25
C LEU A 333 -2.54 24.43 0.82
N GLN A 334 -3.79 24.18 1.23
CA GLN A 334 -4.96 24.99 0.88
C GLN A 334 -5.85 25.24 2.11
N PRO A 335 -5.38 26.00 3.11
CA PRO A 335 -6.03 26.11 4.42
C PRO A 335 -7.54 26.39 4.32
N LEU A 336 -8.34 25.65 5.09
CA LEU A 336 -9.78 25.92 5.21
C LEU A 336 -10.03 27.36 5.66
N ALA A 337 -10.91 28.07 4.94
CA ALA A 337 -11.28 29.45 5.25
C ALA A 337 -12.22 29.56 6.46
N ALA A 338 -13.01 28.52 6.73
CA ALA A 338 -14.00 28.48 7.80
C ALA A 338 -14.10 27.08 8.41
N THR A 339 -14.65 27.04 9.62
CA THR A 339 -14.98 25.80 10.36
C THR A 339 -15.96 24.95 9.58
N GLN A 340 -15.74 23.63 9.61
CA GLN A 340 -16.66 22.63 9.10
C GLN A 340 -16.96 21.62 10.21
N ASP A 341 -18.24 21.29 10.39
CA ASP A 341 -18.66 20.30 11.42
C ASP A 341 -18.13 18.89 11.10
N LYS A 342 -17.91 18.59 9.83
CA LYS A 342 -17.42 17.29 9.35
C LYS A 342 -16.32 17.51 8.32
N ILE A 343 -15.19 16.84 8.54
CA ILE A 343 -13.98 16.93 7.72
C ILE A 343 -13.63 15.52 7.29
N ASP A 344 -13.79 15.23 6.00
CA ASP A 344 -13.57 13.90 5.44
C ASP A 344 -12.11 13.69 5.06
N LEU A 345 -11.36 13.00 5.90
CA LEU A 345 -9.94 12.74 5.67
C LEU A 345 -9.69 11.64 4.62
N ARG A 346 -10.72 10.97 4.12
CA ARG A 346 -10.60 10.03 2.99
C ARG A 346 -10.33 10.76 1.67
N ASP A 347 -10.71 12.02 1.60
CA ASP A 347 -10.45 12.89 0.44
C ASP A 347 -9.11 13.63 0.60
N CYS A 348 -8.24 13.46 -0.38
CA CYS A 348 -6.93 14.09 -0.41
C CYS A 348 -7.03 15.62 -0.47
N ALA A 349 -8.05 16.18 -1.14
CA ALA A 349 -8.25 17.63 -1.17
C ALA A 349 -8.59 18.20 0.21
N THR A 350 -9.34 17.44 1.02
CA THR A 350 -9.60 17.80 2.41
C THR A 350 -8.31 17.73 3.24
N VAL A 351 -7.49 16.68 3.05
CA VAL A 351 -6.16 16.59 3.70
C VAL A 351 -5.23 17.73 3.26
N ASP A 352 -5.32 18.22 2.04
CA ASP A 352 -4.59 19.42 1.61
C ASP A 352 -5.04 20.68 2.33
N ALA A 353 -6.31 20.73 2.74
CA ALA A 353 -6.90 21.88 3.42
C ALA A 353 -6.63 21.92 4.93
N VAL A 354 -6.47 20.77 5.57
CA VAL A 354 -6.24 20.70 7.03
C VAL A 354 -4.94 20.04 7.44
N GLY A 355 -4.35 19.20 6.59
CA GLY A 355 -3.17 18.40 6.90
C GLY A 355 -1.87 19.22 6.89
N GLY A 356 -1.15 19.17 8.00
CA GLY A 356 0.25 19.57 8.11
C GLY A 356 1.21 18.45 7.69
N PRO A 357 2.41 18.34 8.26
CA PRO A 357 3.31 17.22 8.02
C PRO A 357 2.71 15.88 8.50
N GLY A 358 3.26 14.79 7.99
CA GLY A 358 3.01 13.41 8.42
C GLY A 358 1.89 12.67 7.71
N TRP A 359 1.17 13.31 6.79
CA TRP A 359 0.14 12.67 5.96
C TRP A 359 0.74 12.09 4.68
N GLY A 360 0.38 10.84 4.38
CA GLY A 360 0.82 10.10 3.21
C GLY A 360 -0.19 10.21 2.07
N TRP A 361 -1.00 9.17 1.90
CA TRP A 361 -1.92 9.04 0.76
C TRP A 361 -3.27 8.39 1.15
N PRO A 362 -4.34 8.66 0.39
CA PRO A 362 -5.61 7.97 0.50
C PRO A 362 -5.49 6.48 0.14
N GLU A 363 -6.20 5.63 0.88
CA GLU A 363 -6.31 4.20 0.59
C GLU A 363 -7.08 3.97 -0.73
N PRO A 364 -6.70 2.96 -1.55
CA PRO A 364 -7.37 2.69 -2.83
C PRO A 364 -8.89 2.53 -2.74
N GLU A 365 -9.36 1.88 -1.67
CA GLU A 365 -10.77 1.66 -1.39
C GLU A 365 -11.48 2.91 -0.83
N HIS A 366 -10.78 4.04 -0.74
CA HIS A 366 -11.27 5.30 -0.18
C HIS A 366 -11.82 5.15 1.24
N THR A 367 -11.23 4.25 2.04
CA THR A 367 -11.64 3.96 3.41
C THR A 367 -10.98 4.86 4.44
N CYS A 368 -9.76 5.33 4.20
CA CYS A 368 -9.03 6.27 5.05
C CYS A 368 -7.91 6.99 4.28
N CYS A 369 -7.27 7.97 4.91
CA CYS A 369 -5.93 8.44 4.53
C CYS A 369 -4.91 8.00 5.59
N TRP A 370 -3.80 7.45 5.12
CA TRP A 370 -2.72 7.02 5.98
C TRP A 370 -1.81 8.18 6.36
N ALA A 371 -1.46 8.24 7.65
CA ALA A 371 -0.33 9.00 8.15
C ALA A 371 0.86 8.06 8.37
N ASP A 372 2.07 8.51 8.03
CA ASP A 372 3.25 7.66 7.91
C ASP A 372 4.53 8.23 8.54
N ARG A 373 4.36 9.16 9.49
CA ARG A 373 5.47 9.79 10.22
C ARG A 373 5.20 9.89 11.71
N ALA A 374 6.29 10.05 12.45
CA ALA A 374 6.36 10.35 13.87
C ALA A 374 5.36 11.39 14.39
N ASP A 375 5.00 12.37 13.56
CA ASP A 375 4.16 13.50 13.96
C ASP A 375 3.23 13.89 12.80
N ALA A 376 2.02 13.32 12.82
CA ALA A 376 0.98 13.64 11.84
C ALA A 376 0.10 14.77 12.38
N ARG A 377 0.08 15.91 11.68
CA ARG A 377 -0.57 17.12 12.18
C ARG A 377 -1.77 17.56 11.38
N LEU A 378 -2.80 18.06 12.04
CA LEU A 378 -3.97 18.68 11.43
C LEU A 378 -4.18 20.06 12.04
N LEU A 379 -4.40 21.06 11.20
CA LEU A 379 -4.79 22.41 11.61
C LEU A 379 -6.26 22.62 11.28
N LEU A 380 -7.09 22.70 12.31
CA LEU A 380 -8.53 22.78 12.19
C LEU A 380 -9.02 24.16 12.64
N PRO A 381 -9.72 24.93 11.79
CA PRO A 381 -10.46 26.10 12.25
C PRO A 381 -11.60 25.67 13.17
N LEU A 382 -11.85 26.46 14.21
CA LEU A 382 -12.89 26.23 15.21
C LEU A 382 -13.89 27.39 15.19
N PRO A 383 -15.16 27.16 15.57
CA PRO A 383 -16.18 28.22 15.49
C PRO A 383 -15.91 29.33 16.51
N ALA A 384 -15.37 28.97 17.68
CA ALA A 384 -14.98 29.90 18.73
C ALA A 384 -13.87 29.31 19.61
N ARG A 385 -13.28 30.15 20.46
CA ARG A 385 -12.40 29.70 21.54
C ARG A 385 -13.23 29.22 22.73
N ALA A 386 -13.82 28.04 22.59
CA ALA A 386 -14.71 27.44 23.59
C ALA A 386 -14.36 25.97 23.86
N ASP A 387 -14.95 25.43 24.92
CA ASP A 387 -14.93 23.99 25.18
C ASP A 387 -15.80 23.28 24.13
N GLN A 388 -15.27 22.21 23.56
CA GLN A 388 -15.94 21.44 22.50
C GLN A 388 -15.32 20.05 22.40
N TRP A 389 -15.98 19.19 21.62
CA TRP A 389 -15.53 17.81 21.41
C TRP A 389 -15.20 17.58 19.96
N LEU A 390 -14.08 16.89 19.71
CA LEU A 390 -13.77 16.38 18.39
C LEU A 390 -13.90 14.86 18.42
N VAL A 391 -14.33 14.27 17.31
CA VAL A 391 -14.35 12.82 17.12
C VAL A 391 -13.44 12.49 15.96
N LEU A 392 -12.33 11.82 16.24
CA LEU A 392 -11.43 11.28 15.22
C LEU A 392 -11.88 9.86 14.89
N VAL A 393 -12.39 9.63 13.69
CA VAL A 393 -12.79 8.30 13.22
C VAL A 393 -11.63 7.64 12.47
N LEU A 394 -11.36 6.40 12.84
CA LEU A 394 -10.24 5.61 12.35
C LEU A 394 -10.65 4.78 11.13
N GLY A 395 -9.66 4.40 10.32
CA GLY A 395 -9.84 3.47 9.21
C GLY A 395 -10.15 2.05 9.72
N PRO A 396 -10.87 1.23 8.93
CA PRO A 396 -11.26 -0.12 9.32
C PRO A 396 -10.05 -1.02 9.63
N ASN A 397 -8.92 -0.77 8.95
CA ASN A 397 -7.70 -1.55 9.07
C ASN A 397 -6.69 -0.96 10.07
N HIS A 398 -7.10 0.01 10.91
CA HIS A 398 -6.17 0.69 11.83
C HIS A 398 -5.49 -0.27 12.81
N ALA A 399 -6.26 -1.19 13.42
CA ALA A 399 -5.73 -2.18 14.36
C ALA A 399 -4.80 -3.23 13.71
N SER A 400 -4.85 -3.37 12.38
CA SER A 400 -3.90 -4.21 11.63
C SER A 400 -2.70 -3.40 11.12
N GLY A 401 -2.64 -2.11 11.44
CA GLY A 401 -1.52 -1.24 11.13
C GLY A 401 -0.28 -1.58 11.99
N PRO A 402 0.92 -1.19 11.56
CA PRO A 402 2.15 -1.53 12.27
C PRO A 402 2.39 -0.72 13.55
N ASN A 403 1.78 0.46 13.68
CA ASN A 403 1.78 1.25 14.92
C ASN A 403 0.33 1.57 15.32
N PRO A 404 -0.41 0.60 15.87
CA PRO A 404 -1.81 0.80 16.25
C PRO A 404 -1.96 1.66 17.52
N GLY A 405 -0.93 1.72 18.35
CA GLY A 405 -0.89 2.61 19.51
C GLY A 405 -0.53 4.04 19.11
N PHE A 406 -1.37 5.02 19.47
CA PHE A 406 -1.09 6.44 19.24
C PHE A 406 -1.53 7.36 20.39
N ARG A 407 -0.98 8.56 20.43
CA ARG A 407 -1.30 9.67 21.35
C ARG A 407 -1.75 10.85 20.52
N VAL A 408 -2.77 11.57 21.01
CA VAL A 408 -3.28 12.77 20.36
C VAL A 408 -3.02 13.96 21.27
N PHE A 409 -2.45 15.01 20.69
CA PHE A 409 -2.17 16.28 21.35
C PHE A 409 -2.98 17.39 20.68
N ALA A 410 -3.65 18.24 21.47
CA ALA A 410 -4.23 19.49 21.01
C ALA A 410 -3.38 20.66 21.49
N ASN A 411 -2.80 21.41 20.56
CA ASN A 411 -1.87 22.50 20.84
C ASN A 411 -0.76 22.10 21.85
N GLY A 412 -0.22 20.88 21.71
CA GLY A 412 0.81 20.33 22.61
C GLY A 412 0.29 19.78 23.94
N HIS A 413 -1.01 19.87 24.24
CA HIS A 413 -1.63 19.17 25.38
C HIS A 413 -2.06 17.77 24.96
N GLU A 414 -1.56 16.74 25.63
CA GLU A 414 -2.08 15.39 25.41
C GLU A 414 -3.54 15.30 25.87
N ILE A 415 -4.43 14.86 24.98
CA ILE A 415 -5.87 14.81 25.23
C ILE A 415 -6.46 13.41 25.09
N ALA A 416 -5.79 12.50 24.36
CA ALA A 416 -6.27 11.14 24.16
C ALA A 416 -5.14 10.17 23.82
N ARG A 417 -5.44 8.88 23.99
CA ARG A 417 -4.63 7.75 23.54
C ARG A 417 -5.54 6.74 22.84
N GLY A 418 -5.05 6.16 21.75
CA GLY A 418 -5.67 5.04 21.03
C GLY A 418 -4.74 3.83 20.98
N GLY A 419 -5.26 2.66 20.63
CA GLY A 419 -4.50 1.41 20.58
C GLY A 419 -5.19 0.30 19.82
N ASP A 420 -4.65 -0.91 19.97
CA ASP A 420 -5.12 -2.17 19.36
C ASP A 420 -6.47 -2.68 19.89
N ASP A 421 -7.25 -1.84 20.57
CA ASP A 421 -8.50 -2.25 21.20
C ASP A 421 -9.70 -2.23 20.25
N GLY A 422 -9.46 -2.25 18.94
CA GLY A 422 -10.50 -2.34 17.90
C GLY A 422 -11.40 -1.11 17.81
N ARG A 423 -11.06 0.01 18.49
CA ARG A 423 -11.84 1.24 18.42
C ARG A 423 -11.89 1.77 17.00
N THR A 424 -13.08 2.17 16.58
CA THR A 424 -13.32 2.82 15.29
C THR A 424 -13.30 4.34 15.39
N ALA A 425 -13.28 4.90 16.61
CA ALA A 425 -13.22 6.33 16.84
C ALA A 425 -12.59 6.69 18.20
N VAL A 426 -12.05 7.89 18.29
CA VAL A 426 -11.48 8.48 19.50
C VAL A 426 -12.13 9.83 19.77
N LEU A 427 -12.66 9.98 20.98
CA LEU A 427 -13.23 11.24 21.46
C LEU A 427 -12.11 12.13 22.02
N LEU A 428 -12.09 13.38 21.58
CA LEU A 428 -11.01 14.35 21.79
C LEU A 428 -11.56 15.59 22.53
N PRO A 429 -11.36 15.71 23.86
CA PRO A 429 -11.81 16.88 24.59
C PRO A 429 -10.93 18.09 24.27
N ILE A 430 -11.52 19.12 23.67
CA ILE A 430 -10.84 20.39 23.41
C ILE A 430 -11.33 21.42 24.44
N ARG A 431 -10.41 21.94 25.24
CA ARG A 431 -10.72 22.92 26.29
C ARG A 431 -10.26 24.31 25.88
N ALA A 432 -11.03 25.33 26.22
CA ALA A 432 -10.75 26.72 25.86
C ALA A 432 -9.36 27.22 26.33
N HIS A 433 -8.85 26.68 27.44
CA HIS A 433 -7.52 27.01 27.96
C HIS A 433 -6.36 26.45 27.11
N MET A 434 -6.59 25.39 26.32
CA MET A 434 -5.62 24.82 25.39
C MET A 434 -5.52 25.62 24.09
N LEU A 435 -6.52 26.46 23.82
CA LEU A 435 -6.64 27.22 22.58
C LEU A 435 -5.94 28.58 22.68
N HIS A 436 -5.26 28.96 21.59
CA HIS A 436 -4.62 30.28 21.44
C HIS A 436 -5.34 31.17 20.41
N GLY A 437 -6.40 30.65 19.79
CA GLY A 437 -7.28 31.32 18.85
C GLY A 437 -8.48 30.41 18.52
N ALA A 438 -9.27 30.78 17.52
CA ALA A 438 -10.36 29.96 16.99
C ALA A 438 -9.82 28.85 16.05
N TRP A 439 -8.84 28.09 16.54
CA TRP A 439 -8.21 26.99 15.82
C TRP A 439 -7.57 26.01 16.80
N VAL A 440 -7.46 24.75 16.39
CA VAL A 440 -6.71 23.71 17.10
C VAL A 440 -5.76 23.01 16.14
N GLU A 441 -4.51 22.85 16.58
CA GLU A 441 -3.57 21.95 15.93
C GLU A 441 -3.59 20.61 16.68
N LEU A 442 -4.06 19.57 15.98
CA LEU A 442 -3.97 18.20 16.46
C LEU A 442 -2.66 17.59 15.97
N ALA A 443 -1.89 17.00 16.89
CA ALA A 443 -0.73 16.20 16.57
C ALA A 443 -0.97 14.75 17.01
N ILE A 444 -0.79 13.81 16.10
CA ILE A 444 -1.01 12.38 16.29
C ILE A 444 0.34 11.69 16.19
N ARG A 445 0.75 11.01 17.27
CA ARG A 445 2.09 10.41 17.41
C ARG A 445 1.98 8.96 17.84
N PRO A 446 2.80 8.02 17.33
CA PRO A 446 2.74 6.64 17.76
C PRO A 446 3.24 6.49 19.22
N VAL A 447 2.68 5.55 19.99
CA VAL A 447 3.06 5.27 21.39
C VAL A 447 4.43 4.60 21.47
N ARG A 448 4.68 3.66 20.56
CA ARG A 448 5.97 3.02 20.32
C ARG A 448 6.23 3.10 18.83
N TYR A 449 7.46 3.45 18.46
CA TYR A 449 7.92 3.21 17.11
C TYR A 449 8.25 1.72 17.00
N ALA A 450 7.60 1.00 16.09
CA ALA A 450 8.14 -0.27 15.63
C ALA A 450 9.58 -0.01 15.16
N ASP A 451 10.53 -0.70 15.79
CA ASP A 451 11.99 -0.67 15.57
C ASP A 451 12.40 0.13 14.33
N GLU A 452 12.96 1.34 14.53
CA GLU A 452 13.44 2.22 13.43
C GLU A 452 14.43 1.51 12.49
N ARG A 453 14.93 0.32 12.89
CA ARG A 453 15.80 -0.57 12.11
C ARG A 453 15.09 -1.39 11.03
N ARG A 454 13.77 -1.62 11.12
CA ARG A 454 12.98 -2.33 10.09
C ARG A 454 12.30 -1.33 9.17
N ASP A 455 13.13 -0.76 8.31
CA ASP A 455 12.82 0.46 7.57
C ASP A 455 12.05 0.19 6.26
N SER A 456 10.80 -0.28 6.35
CA SER A 456 9.88 -0.28 5.20
C SER A 456 8.78 0.75 5.39
N LEU A 457 8.34 1.39 4.30
CA LEU A 457 7.26 2.38 4.26
C LEU A 457 6.01 1.92 5.05
N HIS A 458 5.74 0.61 5.03
CA HIS A 458 4.66 0.02 5.80
C HIS A 458 4.84 0.25 7.30
N HIS A 459 6.01 -0.03 7.87
CA HIS A 459 6.28 0.03 9.31
C HIS A 459 6.31 1.46 9.89
N ARG A 460 6.34 2.49 9.04
CA ARG A 460 6.31 3.90 9.47
C ARG A 460 4.89 4.48 9.60
N ARG A 461 3.85 3.72 9.24
CA ARG A 461 2.44 4.14 9.35
C ARG A 461 2.05 4.40 10.80
N THR A 462 1.51 5.57 11.09
CA THR A 462 1.13 6.04 12.43
C THR A 462 -0.35 5.84 12.70
N ILE A 463 -1.21 6.25 11.76
CA ILE A 463 -2.66 6.14 11.92
C ILE A 463 -3.32 6.06 10.55
N ALA A 464 -4.43 5.34 10.49
CA ALA A 464 -5.39 5.40 9.38
C ALA A 464 -6.56 6.25 9.86
N ALA A 465 -6.75 7.44 9.28
CA ALA A 465 -7.81 8.36 9.68
C ALA A 465 -8.83 8.53 8.57
N SER A 466 -10.11 8.44 8.92
CA SER A 466 -11.23 8.50 7.96
C SER A 466 -11.89 9.85 7.97
N ARG A 467 -12.22 10.40 9.16
CA ARG A 467 -12.88 11.69 9.27
C ARG A 467 -12.64 12.31 10.64
N ILE A 468 -12.84 13.62 10.72
CA ILE A 468 -12.97 14.35 11.98
C ILE A 468 -14.33 15.02 12.01
N GLU A 469 -15.00 14.92 13.15
CA GLU A 469 -16.22 15.65 13.42
C GLU A 469 -15.99 16.63 14.58
N ILE A 470 -16.44 17.87 14.41
CA ILE A 470 -16.43 18.91 15.44
C ILE A 470 -17.83 18.98 16.02
N LEU A 471 -17.95 18.74 17.33
CA LEU A 471 -19.21 18.66 18.05
C LEU A 471 -19.32 19.78 19.09
N ASP A 472 -20.46 20.46 19.07
CA ASP A 472 -20.92 21.29 20.17
C ASP A 472 -21.22 20.40 21.40
N PRO A 473 -20.78 20.77 22.62
CA PRO A 473 -21.12 20.07 23.86
C PRO A 473 -22.60 19.68 24.00
N ASN A 474 -23.52 20.50 23.50
CA ASN A 474 -24.96 20.28 23.62
C ASN A 474 -25.49 19.17 22.68
N ARG A 475 -24.73 18.77 21.66
CA ARG A 475 -25.13 17.77 20.66
C ARG A 475 -24.37 16.44 20.79
N LEU A 476 -23.49 16.33 21.78
CA LEU A 476 -22.64 15.15 21.99
C LEU A 476 -23.47 13.88 22.24
N VAL A 477 -24.51 13.99 23.07
CA VAL A 477 -25.37 12.83 23.45
C VAL A 477 -26.14 12.31 22.24
N GLU A 478 -26.79 13.19 21.48
CA GLU A 478 -27.50 12.84 20.25
C GLU A 478 -26.58 12.17 19.22
N ARG A 479 -25.34 12.67 19.09
CA ARG A 479 -24.37 12.15 18.12
C ARG A 479 -23.70 10.85 18.52
N LEU A 480 -23.42 10.64 19.81
CA LEU A 480 -22.93 9.33 20.29
C LEU A 480 -23.94 8.21 19.99
N SER A 481 -25.24 8.52 19.93
CA SER A 481 -26.29 7.60 19.51
C SER A 481 -26.33 7.33 17.99
N GLU A 482 -25.70 8.17 17.17
CA GLU A 482 -25.64 8.02 15.70
C GLU A 482 -24.32 7.45 15.17
N MET A 483 -23.30 7.30 16.03
CA MET A 483 -22.01 6.73 15.62
C MET A 483 -22.19 5.26 15.23
N PRO A 484 -21.64 4.82 14.09
CA PRO A 484 -21.86 3.47 13.59
C PRO A 484 -21.28 2.47 14.60
N PRO A 485 -22.04 1.42 14.97
CA PRO A 485 -21.52 0.40 15.86
C PRO A 485 -20.38 -0.37 15.17
N GLY A 486 -19.54 -1.07 15.94
CA GLY A 486 -18.34 -1.76 15.44
C GLY A 486 -18.59 -2.67 14.22
N GLY A 487 -17.54 -3.02 13.47
CA GLY A 487 -17.64 -3.66 12.14
C GLY A 487 -18.64 -4.82 12.05
N LEU A 488 -18.73 -5.66 13.08
CA LEU A 488 -19.70 -6.74 13.17
C LEU A 488 -21.17 -6.26 13.25
N ALA A 489 -21.43 -5.26 14.08
CA ALA A 489 -22.75 -4.65 14.22
C ALA A 489 -23.13 -3.85 12.98
N ARG A 490 -22.16 -3.21 12.30
CA ARG A 490 -22.36 -2.56 11.01
C ARG A 490 -22.78 -3.57 9.92
N ASP A 491 -22.13 -4.72 9.84
CA ASP A 491 -22.49 -5.75 8.84
C ASP A 491 -23.89 -6.34 9.09
N ILE A 492 -24.26 -6.52 10.35
CA ILE A 492 -25.61 -6.96 10.75
C ILE A 492 -26.66 -5.89 10.41
N LEU A 493 -26.38 -4.61 10.68
CA LEU A 493 -27.29 -3.50 10.34
C LEU A 493 -27.38 -3.22 8.84
N ASN A 494 -26.34 -3.53 8.08
CA ASN A 494 -26.32 -3.42 6.62
C ASN A 494 -26.97 -4.62 5.90
N GLY A 495 -27.57 -5.55 6.64
CA GLY A 495 -28.37 -6.63 6.07
C GLY A 495 -27.59 -7.88 5.66
N ASP A 496 -26.41 -8.15 6.23
CA ASP A 496 -25.76 -9.46 6.06
C ASP A 496 -26.61 -10.55 6.72
N GLU A 497 -27.40 -11.25 5.89
CA GLU A 497 -28.33 -12.30 6.33
C GLU A 497 -27.64 -13.42 7.11
N ARG A 498 -26.37 -13.74 6.79
CA ARG A 498 -25.64 -14.80 7.49
C ARG A 498 -25.30 -14.38 8.90
N LYS A 499 -24.78 -13.16 9.07
CA LYS A 499 -24.43 -12.62 10.39
C LYS A 499 -25.67 -12.30 11.23
N ALA A 500 -26.74 -11.80 10.62
CA ALA A 500 -28.02 -11.61 11.29
C ALA A 500 -28.60 -12.94 11.81
N ALA A 501 -28.52 -14.02 11.02
CA ALA A 501 -28.95 -15.35 11.44
C ALA A 501 -28.09 -15.91 12.59
N LYS A 502 -26.76 -15.69 12.55
CA LYS A 502 -25.86 -16.05 13.67
C LYS A 502 -26.25 -15.31 14.95
N LEU A 503 -26.45 -13.98 14.87
CA LEU A 503 -26.89 -13.18 16.02
C LEU A 503 -28.22 -13.67 16.59
N GLY A 504 -29.17 -14.07 15.73
CA GLY A 504 -30.43 -14.68 16.14
C GLY A 504 -30.24 -15.96 16.97
N ARG A 505 -29.36 -16.87 16.52
CA ARG A 505 -29.01 -18.10 17.25
C ARG A 505 -28.31 -17.83 18.58
N ILE A 506 -27.43 -16.84 18.63
CA ILE A 506 -26.76 -16.43 19.86
C ILE A 506 -27.78 -15.86 20.86
N ARG A 507 -28.69 -15.00 20.42
CA ARG A 507 -29.78 -14.48 21.28
C ARG A 507 -30.68 -15.60 21.82
N GLN A 508 -30.95 -16.62 21.01
CA GLN A 508 -31.70 -17.80 21.45
C GLN A 508 -30.94 -18.59 22.52
N LYS A 509 -29.64 -18.82 22.32
CA LYS A 509 -28.75 -19.46 23.31
C LYS A 509 -28.68 -18.66 24.61
N MET A 510 -28.52 -17.33 24.53
CA MET A 510 -28.55 -16.43 25.68
C MET A 510 -29.87 -16.51 26.44
N ALA A 511 -31.01 -16.54 25.74
CA ALA A 511 -32.33 -16.63 26.37
C ALA A 511 -32.53 -17.97 27.09
N ALA A 512 -31.98 -19.06 26.53
CA ALA A 512 -32.05 -20.40 27.08
C ALA A 512 -30.87 -20.78 27.99
N SER A 513 -29.94 -19.85 28.26
CA SER A 513 -28.72 -20.14 29.01
C SER A 513 -29.03 -20.40 30.49
N PRO A 514 -28.60 -21.54 31.05
CA PRO A 514 -28.77 -21.83 32.48
C PRO A 514 -27.91 -20.91 33.35
N ASP A 515 -26.85 -20.33 32.78
CA ASP A 515 -25.87 -19.52 33.50
C ASP A 515 -26.22 -18.02 33.53
N ARG A 516 -27.31 -17.61 32.88
CA ARG A 516 -27.70 -16.20 32.72
C ARG A 516 -27.90 -15.44 34.04
N GLN A 517 -28.31 -16.14 35.10
CA GLN A 517 -28.54 -15.57 36.45
C GLN A 517 -27.50 -16.07 37.47
N ASN A 518 -26.36 -16.56 37.02
CA ASN A 518 -25.35 -17.09 37.91
C ASN A 518 -24.67 -15.94 38.69
N ASP A 519 -24.66 -16.03 40.03
CA ASP A 519 -24.09 -15.01 40.93
C ASP A 519 -22.57 -14.80 40.74
N ALA A 520 -21.88 -15.75 40.10
CA ALA A 520 -20.47 -15.62 39.75
C ALA A 520 -20.24 -14.71 38.53
N LEU A 521 -21.30 -14.32 37.81
CA LEU A 521 -21.21 -13.32 36.76
C LEU A 521 -20.97 -11.94 37.38
N PRO A 522 -20.17 -11.10 36.72
CA PRO A 522 -19.95 -9.76 37.21
C PRO A 522 -21.21 -8.89 37.16
N VAL A 523 -21.31 -7.94 38.10
CA VAL A 523 -22.46 -7.02 38.17
C VAL A 523 -22.58 -6.20 36.89
N GLY A 524 -23.71 -6.32 36.20
CA GLY A 524 -23.98 -5.62 34.94
C GLY A 524 -23.45 -6.32 33.67
N PHE A 525 -23.08 -7.59 33.76
CA PHE A 525 -22.60 -8.37 32.62
C PHE A 525 -23.62 -8.41 31.46
N ASP A 526 -23.25 -7.85 30.31
CA ASP A 526 -24.03 -7.90 29.08
C ASP A 526 -23.45 -8.95 28.12
N GLY A 527 -24.08 -10.12 28.09
CA GLY A 527 -23.66 -11.21 27.22
C GLY A 527 -23.66 -10.86 25.73
N LEU A 528 -24.52 -9.93 25.28
CA LEU A 528 -24.56 -9.53 23.88
C LEU A 528 -23.34 -8.67 23.53
N SER A 529 -23.05 -7.68 24.38
CA SER A 529 -21.85 -6.84 24.25
C SER A 529 -20.57 -7.68 24.32
N TYR A 530 -20.54 -8.66 25.23
CA TYR A 530 -19.42 -9.60 25.36
C TYR A 530 -19.17 -10.42 24.08
N VAL A 531 -20.19 -11.05 23.49
CA VAL A 531 -20.01 -11.78 22.21
C VAL A 531 -19.57 -10.84 21.09
N LEU A 532 -20.16 -9.64 20.99
CA LEU A 532 -19.86 -8.71 19.91
C LEU A 532 -18.45 -8.12 20.00
N ALA A 533 -17.83 -8.13 21.18
CA ALA A 533 -16.45 -7.69 21.40
C ALA A 533 -15.40 -8.72 20.92
N TYR A 534 -15.77 -10.01 20.78
CA TYR A 534 -14.85 -11.10 20.47
C TYR A 534 -15.31 -11.91 19.25
N ALA A 535 -14.60 -11.75 18.13
CA ALA A 535 -14.99 -12.34 16.86
C ALA A 535 -15.10 -13.88 16.90
N ASP A 536 -14.23 -14.56 17.65
CA ASP A 536 -14.25 -16.01 17.81
C ASP A 536 -15.53 -16.52 18.50
N LEU A 537 -16.03 -15.79 19.51
CA LEU A 537 -17.28 -16.14 20.21
C LEU A 537 -18.49 -15.99 19.29
N PHE A 538 -18.49 -14.94 18.48
CA PHE A 538 -19.54 -14.71 17.50
C PHE A 538 -19.50 -15.77 16.38
N GLU A 539 -18.31 -16.09 15.87
CA GLU A 539 -18.14 -17.06 14.78
C GLU A 539 -18.60 -18.46 15.17
N HIS A 540 -18.38 -18.84 16.42
CA HIS A 540 -18.75 -20.14 16.99
C HIS A 540 -20.11 -20.14 17.69
N GLU A 541 -20.84 -19.03 17.65
CA GLU A 541 -22.18 -18.87 18.22
C GLU A 541 -22.26 -19.30 19.69
N VAL A 542 -21.25 -18.92 20.47
CA VAL A 542 -21.07 -19.41 21.84
C VAL A 542 -22.11 -18.78 22.77
N ASP A 543 -22.54 -19.51 23.80
CA ASP A 543 -23.28 -18.93 24.92
C ASP A 543 -22.34 -18.03 25.75
N PRO A 544 -22.55 -16.70 25.77
CA PRO A 544 -21.64 -15.77 26.45
C PRO A 544 -21.55 -16.00 27.95
N TYR A 545 -22.65 -16.36 28.61
CA TYR A 545 -22.69 -16.52 30.06
C TYR A 545 -21.89 -17.75 30.47
N HIS A 546 -22.16 -18.87 29.81
CA HIS A 546 -21.42 -20.11 30.01
C HIS A 546 -19.94 -19.96 29.68
N HIS A 547 -19.61 -19.31 28.56
CA HIS A 547 -18.23 -19.12 28.14
C HIS A 547 -17.45 -18.24 29.10
N TYR A 548 -18.02 -17.13 29.55
CA TYR A 548 -17.32 -16.23 30.46
C TYR A 548 -16.97 -16.91 31.79
N LEU A 549 -17.91 -17.69 32.35
CA LEU A 549 -17.71 -18.40 33.61
C LEU A 549 -16.65 -19.51 33.52
N ASN A 550 -16.63 -20.26 32.41
CA ASN A 550 -15.77 -21.44 32.27
C ASN A 550 -14.41 -21.14 31.63
N HIS A 551 -14.32 -20.15 30.74
CA HIS A 551 -13.13 -19.87 29.93
C HIS A 551 -12.74 -18.40 29.97
N GLY A 552 -13.69 -17.50 29.67
CA GLY A 552 -13.42 -16.07 29.46
C GLY A 552 -12.75 -15.36 30.64
N ARG A 553 -13.13 -15.70 31.88
CA ARG A 553 -12.50 -15.15 33.09
C ARG A 553 -11.04 -15.57 33.24
N GLN A 554 -10.72 -16.82 32.89
CA GLN A 554 -9.35 -17.35 32.96
C GLN A 554 -8.48 -16.82 31.82
N GLU A 555 -9.09 -16.58 30.65
CA GLU A 555 -8.45 -15.98 29.49
C GLU A 555 -8.25 -14.45 29.61
N GLY A 556 -8.73 -13.83 30.69
CA GLY A 556 -8.59 -12.39 30.91
C GLY A 556 -9.46 -11.53 29.98
N ARG A 557 -10.53 -12.10 29.41
CA ARG A 557 -11.47 -11.37 28.55
C ARG A 557 -12.27 -10.34 29.37
N ARG A 558 -12.45 -9.16 28.80
CA ARG A 558 -13.26 -8.06 29.36
C ARG A 558 -14.72 -8.26 28.95
N TRP A 559 -15.64 -7.71 29.73
CA TRP A 559 -17.09 -7.89 29.57
C TRP A 559 -17.83 -6.57 29.75
#